data_AF-A0A2V5KQT9-F1
#
_entry.id   AF-A0A2V5KQT9-F1
#
_cell.length_a   1.000
_cell.length_b   1.000
_cell.length_c   1.000
_cell.angle_alpha   90.00
_cell.angle_beta   90.00
_cell.angle_gamma   90.00
#
_symmetry.space_group_name_H-M   'P 1'
#
loop_
_entity.id
_entity.type
_entity.pdbx_description
1 polymer ?
#
loop_
_entity_poly.entity_id
_entity_poly.type
_entity_poly.pdbx_seq_one_letter_code
_entity_poly.pdbx_strand_id
1 'polypeptide(L)'
;MIALKNNIGSEFVERVRAFFSADGPLSKAKNFEFRPEQQEMAAAVAKALEEERHLVIEAGTGVGKSLAYLAPAILFALDRHKKAIVSTHTINLQEQLLHKDIPILKKMLPVEFDAALMKGRQNYLCPRRLERALQSAKELFTGPEASELQRLAEWASTTRDGSLSDLSVEPDPKVWTQVCSEAHICTQKTCGQNPRCFYQQARKRLLAADLIVLNHTLLFILLGSPDAQQERESGFLFPNDFIIFDEAHTVEQVASKQIGIGVSQYGLRSTIQRLYNARTRK
;
A
#
# COMPACT_ATOMS: atom_id res chain seq x y z
N MET A 1 11.92 50.03 9.78
CA MET A 1 11.57 49.72 8.37
C MET A 1 11.53 48.19 8.23
N ILE A 2 10.57 47.55 8.89
CA ILE A 2 10.45 46.08 9.00
C ILE A 2 8.98 45.77 8.75
N ALA A 3 8.64 45.46 7.50
CA ALA A 3 7.39 44.81 7.08
C ALA A 3 7.42 44.75 5.56
N LEU A 4 7.80 43.59 5.00
CA LEU A 4 7.51 43.08 3.65
C LEU A 4 8.21 41.71 3.48
N LYS A 5 7.83 40.73 4.30
CA LYS A 5 8.06 39.31 4.02
C LYS A 5 6.73 38.58 4.16
N ASN A 6 5.75 39.04 3.39
CA ASN A 6 4.46 38.37 3.26
C ASN A 6 4.42 37.66 1.89
N ASN A 7 4.40 36.33 1.96
CA ASN A 7 3.49 35.50 1.18
C ASN A 7 3.75 35.30 -0.32
N ILE A 8 5.01 35.14 -0.72
CA ILE A 8 5.32 34.44 -1.97
C ILE A 8 5.71 33.03 -1.54
N GLY A 9 4.94 32.01 -1.93
CA GLY A 9 5.32 30.62 -1.70
C GLY A 9 6.71 30.33 -2.28
N SER A 10 7.38 29.29 -1.81
CA SER A 10 8.55 28.77 -2.53
C SER A 10 8.19 28.47 -3.99
N GLU A 11 9.18 28.43 -4.87
CA GLU A 11 8.97 28.07 -6.29
C GLU A 11 8.19 26.75 -6.42
N PHE A 12 8.46 25.78 -5.55
CA PHE A 12 7.75 24.51 -5.51
C PHE A 12 6.27 24.65 -5.14
N VAL A 13 5.95 25.42 -4.09
CA VAL A 13 4.56 25.66 -3.66
C VAL A 13 3.77 26.39 -4.75
N GLU A 14 4.38 27.39 -5.40
CA GLU A 14 3.72 28.10 -6.51
C GLU A 14 3.52 27.21 -7.73
N ARG A 15 4.49 26.33 -8.06
CA ARG A 15 4.34 25.32 -9.11
C ARG A 15 3.18 24.37 -8.82
N VAL A 16 3.01 23.94 -7.57
CA VAL A 16 1.87 23.11 -7.15
C VAL A 16 0.56 23.90 -7.24
N ARG A 17 0.52 25.16 -6.78
CA ARG A 17 -0.67 26.02 -6.93
C ARG A 17 -1.08 26.15 -8.40
N ALA A 18 -0.13 26.43 -9.28
CA ALA A 18 -0.36 26.55 -10.72
C ALA A 18 -0.85 25.23 -11.34
N PHE A 19 -0.41 24.07 -10.84
CA PHE A 19 -0.93 22.77 -11.31
C PHE A 19 -2.45 22.63 -11.10
N PHE A 20 -2.96 23.13 -9.96
CA PHE A 20 -4.37 23.07 -9.56
C PHE A 20 -5.18 24.33 -9.90
N SER A 21 -4.63 25.32 -10.61
CA SER A 21 -5.39 26.52 -11.00
C SER A 21 -6.49 26.19 -12.02
N ALA A 22 -7.43 27.12 -12.21
CA ALA A 22 -8.56 26.95 -13.13
C ALA A 22 -8.11 26.68 -14.58
N ASP A 23 -6.94 27.18 -14.95
CA ASP A 23 -6.26 27.08 -16.25
C ASP A 23 -4.99 26.21 -16.21
N GLY A 24 -4.70 25.58 -15.07
CA GLY A 24 -3.51 24.77 -14.85
C GLY A 24 -3.53 23.44 -15.60
N PRO A 25 -2.41 22.68 -15.63
CA PRO A 25 -2.35 21.36 -16.25
C PRO A 25 -3.49 20.40 -15.88
N LEU A 26 -3.94 20.40 -14.61
CA LEU A 26 -5.04 19.53 -14.17
C LEU A 26 -6.37 19.87 -14.86
N SER A 27 -6.55 21.10 -15.35
CA SER A 27 -7.76 21.52 -16.07
C SER A 27 -8.05 20.72 -17.33
N LYS A 28 -7.02 20.05 -17.88
CA LYS A 28 -7.14 19.17 -19.05
C LYS A 28 -7.69 17.78 -18.73
N ALA A 29 -7.86 17.45 -17.44
CA ALA A 29 -8.44 16.19 -17.04
C ALA A 29 -9.93 16.11 -17.39
N LYS A 30 -10.40 14.91 -17.76
CA LYS A 30 -11.82 14.69 -18.04
C LYS A 30 -12.65 14.97 -16.80
N ASN A 31 -13.74 15.74 -16.96
CA ASN A 31 -14.64 16.16 -15.87
C ASN A 31 -13.93 16.99 -14.79
N PHE A 32 -12.91 17.77 -15.15
CA PHE A 32 -12.30 18.73 -14.24
C PHE A 32 -13.31 19.80 -13.82
N GLU A 33 -13.29 20.13 -12.54
CA GLU A 33 -13.98 21.25 -11.94
C GLU A 33 -12.98 21.94 -11.02
N PHE A 34 -12.79 23.24 -11.19
CA PHE A 34 -11.89 24.00 -10.33
C PHE A 34 -12.49 24.10 -8.91
N ARG A 35 -11.70 23.69 -7.92
CA ARG A 35 -12.07 23.75 -6.50
C ARG A 35 -10.97 24.47 -5.72
N PRO A 36 -11.21 25.69 -5.21
CA PRO A 36 -10.22 26.45 -4.45
C PRO A 36 -9.64 25.66 -3.27
N GLU A 37 -10.48 24.88 -2.59
CA GLU A 37 -10.08 24.07 -1.43
C GLU A 37 -9.10 22.95 -1.82
N GLN A 38 -9.22 22.41 -3.03
CA GLN A 38 -8.28 21.42 -3.57
C GLN A 38 -6.90 22.04 -3.79
N GLN A 39 -6.86 23.24 -4.38
CA GLN A 39 -5.63 23.98 -4.61
C GLN A 39 -4.97 24.40 -3.29
N GLU A 40 -5.76 24.88 -2.32
CA GLU A 40 -5.27 25.25 -1.00
C GLU A 40 -4.68 24.05 -0.26
N MET A 41 -5.40 22.91 -0.26
CA MET A 41 -4.91 21.66 0.30
C MET A 41 -3.57 21.24 -0.34
N ALA A 42 -3.48 21.26 -1.67
CA ALA A 42 -2.25 20.89 -2.37
C ALA A 42 -1.07 21.81 -2.03
N ALA A 43 -1.30 23.12 -1.95
CA ALA A 43 -0.28 24.09 -1.54
C ALA A 43 0.16 23.90 -0.08
N ALA A 44 -0.78 23.56 0.82
CA ALA A 44 -0.47 23.27 2.21
C ALA A 44 0.40 22.01 2.34
N VAL A 45 0.06 20.94 1.59
CA VAL A 45 0.86 19.71 1.53
C VAL A 45 2.26 20.01 0.99
N ALA A 46 2.38 20.75 -0.12
CA ALA A 46 3.65 21.12 -0.71
C ALA A 46 4.56 21.88 0.28
N LYS A 47 3.99 22.87 0.98
CA LYS A 47 4.70 23.64 2.00
C LYS A 47 5.15 22.78 3.17
N ALA A 48 4.30 21.87 3.65
CA ALA A 48 4.65 20.98 4.75
C ALA A 48 5.78 20.00 4.40
N LEU A 49 5.81 19.51 3.15
CA LEU A 49 6.88 18.66 2.64
C LEU A 49 8.23 19.40 2.60
N GLU A 50 8.26 20.63 2.09
CA GLU A 50 9.49 21.43 2.02
C GLU A 50 10.02 21.87 3.39
N GLU A 51 9.12 22.21 4.31
CA GLU A 51 9.46 22.59 5.68
C GLU A 51 9.71 21.37 6.58
N GLU A 52 9.60 20.15 6.05
CA GLU A 52 9.72 18.87 6.76
C GLU A 52 8.92 18.82 8.06
N ARG A 53 7.68 19.34 8.03
CA ARG A 53 6.78 19.42 9.19
C ARG A 53 5.54 18.55 9.04
N HIS A 54 4.94 18.18 10.16
CA HIS A 54 3.66 17.50 10.17
C HIS A 54 2.52 18.44 9.78
N LEU A 55 1.56 17.90 9.02
CA LEU A 55 0.36 18.60 8.60
C LEU A 55 -0.83 17.65 8.77
N VAL A 56 -1.90 18.16 9.39
CA VAL A 56 -3.19 17.48 9.51
C VAL A 56 -4.19 18.32 8.74
N ILE A 57 -4.94 17.70 7.84
CA ILE A 57 -5.96 18.35 7.02
C ILE A 57 -7.25 17.57 7.19
N GLU A 58 -8.30 18.27 7.60
CA GLU A 58 -9.66 17.81 7.44
C GLU A 58 -10.20 18.38 6.14
N ALA A 59 -10.61 17.51 5.21
CA ALA A 59 -11.19 17.94 3.96
C ALA A 59 -12.47 17.14 3.67
N GLY A 60 -13.48 17.83 3.13
CA GLY A 60 -14.78 17.22 2.80
C GLY A 60 -14.66 16.11 1.75
N THR A 61 -15.71 15.29 1.62
CA THR A 61 -15.83 14.35 0.51
C THR A 61 -15.98 15.12 -0.81
N GLY A 62 -15.52 14.56 -1.92
CA GLY A 62 -15.65 15.19 -3.24
C GLY A 62 -14.69 16.34 -3.56
N VAL A 63 -13.91 16.84 -2.58
CA VAL A 63 -12.91 17.93 -2.79
C VAL A 63 -11.75 17.52 -3.71
N GLY A 64 -11.59 16.23 -4.02
CA GLY A 64 -10.48 15.72 -4.82
C GLY A 64 -9.19 15.58 -4.00
N LYS A 65 -9.34 15.19 -2.72
CA LYS A 65 -8.28 14.99 -1.73
C LYS A 65 -7.11 14.16 -2.24
N SER A 66 -7.40 13.03 -2.90
CA SER A 66 -6.38 12.14 -3.46
C SER A 66 -5.39 12.86 -4.35
N LEU A 67 -5.89 13.61 -5.33
CA LEU A 67 -5.02 14.35 -6.26
C LEU A 67 -4.24 15.44 -5.51
N ALA A 68 -4.90 16.15 -4.59
CA ALA A 68 -4.32 17.25 -3.83
C ALA A 68 -3.12 16.82 -2.96
N TYR A 69 -3.12 15.61 -2.41
CA TYR A 69 -1.94 15.10 -1.69
C TYR A 69 -0.96 14.34 -2.61
N LEU A 70 -1.44 13.62 -3.64
CA LEU A 70 -0.58 12.82 -4.50
C LEU A 70 0.32 13.67 -5.40
N ALA A 71 -0.23 14.72 -6.03
CA ALA A 71 0.54 15.55 -6.96
C ALA A 71 1.76 16.22 -6.31
N PRO A 72 1.64 16.97 -5.20
CA PRO A 72 2.81 17.51 -4.52
C PRO A 72 3.73 16.42 -3.97
N ALA A 73 3.20 15.27 -3.51
CA ALA A 73 4.04 14.17 -3.03
C ALA A 73 4.93 13.60 -4.13
N ILE A 74 4.37 13.32 -5.32
CA ILE A 74 5.13 12.81 -6.46
C ILE A 74 6.20 13.80 -6.89
N LEU A 75 5.83 15.08 -7.06
CA LEU A 75 6.78 16.11 -7.48
C LEU A 75 7.91 16.30 -6.46
N PHE A 76 7.59 16.31 -5.17
CA PHE A 76 8.59 16.42 -4.11
C PHE A 76 9.50 15.19 -4.02
N ALA A 77 8.93 13.98 -4.16
CA ALA A 77 9.67 12.72 -4.17
C ALA A 77 10.73 12.72 -5.27
N LEU A 78 10.34 13.10 -6.50
CA LEU A 78 11.26 13.17 -7.63
C LEU A 78 12.31 14.27 -7.45
N ASP A 79 11.91 15.51 -7.11
CA ASP A 79 12.80 16.66 -6.96
C ASP A 79 13.87 16.43 -5.88
N ARG A 80 13.53 15.69 -4.81
CA ARG A 80 14.41 15.45 -3.66
C ARG A 80 15.01 14.05 -3.63
N HIS A 81 14.78 13.23 -4.66
CA HIS A 81 15.17 11.82 -4.71
C HIS A 81 14.74 11.02 -3.47
N LYS A 82 13.52 11.31 -2.98
CA LYS A 82 12.85 10.63 -1.86
C LYS A 82 11.79 9.66 -2.40
N LYS A 83 11.35 8.71 -1.57
CA LYS A 83 10.16 7.88 -1.88
C LYS A 83 8.94 8.46 -1.17
N ALA A 84 7.82 8.56 -1.89
CA ALA A 84 6.53 8.92 -1.32
C ALA A 84 5.79 7.66 -0.87
N ILE A 85 5.42 7.56 0.40
CA ILE A 85 4.58 6.49 0.93
C ILE A 85 3.18 7.03 1.20
N VAL A 86 2.16 6.42 0.59
CA VAL A 86 0.77 6.70 0.87
C VAL A 86 0.17 5.50 1.58
N SER A 87 -0.27 5.72 2.81
CA SER A 87 -0.99 4.72 3.58
C SER A 87 -2.46 5.10 3.65
N THR A 88 -3.35 4.19 3.26
CA THR A 88 -4.82 4.36 3.38
C THR A 88 -5.43 3.24 4.23
N HIS A 89 -6.74 3.25 4.44
CA HIS A 89 -7.38 2.32 5.35
C HIS A 89 -7.58 0.92 4.76
N THR A 90 -8.13 0.81 3.54
CA THR A 90 -8.57 -0.48 2.95
C THR A 90 -7.85 -0.80 1.63
N ILE A 91 -7.89 -2.06 1.20
CA ILE A 91 -7.32 -2.47 -0.11
C ILE A 91 -8.08 -1.80 -1.25
N ASN A 92 -9.40 -1.68 -1.15
CA ASN A 92 -10.23 -1.03 -2.17
C ASN A 92 -9.84 0.44 -2.37
N LEU A 93 -9.53 1.17 -1.29
CA LEU A 93 -9.04 2.54 -1.40
C LEU A 93 -7.66 2.59 -2.08
N GLN A 94 -6.77 1.64 -1.77
CA GLN A 94 -5.47 1.57 -2.45
C GLN A 94 -5.63 1.32 -3.96
N GLU A 95 -6.55 0.43 -4.34
CA GLU A 95 -6.86 0.15 -5.75
C GLU A 95 -7.46 1.36 -6.45
N GLN A 96 -8.34 2.11 -5.76
CA GLN A 96 -8.86 3.36 -6.30
C GLN A 96 -7.73 4.34 -6.60
N LEU A 97 -6.76 4.50 -5.68
CA LEU A 97 -5.60 5.35 -5.93
C LEU A 97 -4.79 4.84 -7.13
N LEU A 98 -4.51 3.54 -7.21
CA LEU A 98 -3.68 2.96 -8.27
C LEU A 98 -4.33 2.99 -9.66
N HIS A 99 -5.63 2.70 -9.75
CA HIS A 99 -6.31 2.50 -11.04
C HIS A 99 -7.10 3.72 -11.51
N LYS A 100 -7.35 4.71 -10.65
CA LYS A 100 -8.10 5.92 -10.98
C LYS A 100 -7.26 7.18 -10.81
N ASP A 101 -6.80 7.47 -9.59
CA ASP A 101 -6.21 8.78 -9.28
C ASP A 101 -4.78 8.92 -9.83
N ILE A 102 -3.92 7.91 -9.64
CA ILE A 102 -2.54 7.89 -10.14
C ILE A 102 -2.47 7.95 -11.68
N PRO A 103 -3.30 7.21 -12.45
CA PRO A 103 -3.31 7.32 -13.91
C PRO A 103 -3.73 8.69 -14.43
N ILE A 104 -4.54 9.45 -13.69
CA ILE A 104 -4.82 10.85 -14.02
C ILE A 104 -3.54 11.66 -13.87
N LEU A 105 -2.81 11.51 -12.75
CA LEU A 105 -1.56 12.23 -12.52
C LEU A 105 -0.45 11.86 -13.51
N LYS A 106 -0.33 10.58 -13.91
CA LYS A 106 0.59 10.16 -14.98
C LYS A 106 0.37 10.89 -16.30
N LYS A 107 -0.87 11.32 -16.59
CA LYS A 107 -1.20 12.05 -17.83
C LYS A 107 -1.03 13.56 -17.70
N MET A 108 -1.16 14.10 -16.48
CA MET A 108 -1.26 15.54 -16.24
C MET A 108 0.03 16.16 -15.73
N LEU A 109 0.83 15.41 -14.96
CA LEU A 109 2.10 15.89 -14.45
C LEU A 109 3.15 15.90 -15.57
N PRO A 110 4.03 16.91 -15.64
CA PRO A 110 5.08 17.01 -16.64
C PRO A 110 6.30 16.14 -16.32
N VAL A 111 6.11 15.06 -15.57
CA VAL A 111 7.17 14.17 -15.09
C VAL A 111 6.73 12.71 -15.21
N GLU A 112 7.68 11.85 -15.53
CA GLU A 112 7.50 10.40 -15.46
C GLU A 112 7.78 9.92 -14.04
N PHE A 113 6.95 9.01 -13.53
CA PHE A 113 7.13 8.39 -12.22
C PHE A 113 6.56 6.98 -12.20
N ASP A 114 7.11 6.14 -11.34
CA ASP A 114 6.61 4.79 -11.09
C ASP A 114 5.87 4.70 -9.77
N ALA A 115 4.68 4.08 -9.82
CA ALA A 115 3.85 3.83 -8.66
C ALA A 115 3.71 2.31 -8.44
N ALA A 116 3.83 1.88 -7.19
CA ALA A 116 3.65 0.48 -6.81
C ALA A 116 2.64 0.32 -5.67
N LEU A 117 1.82 -0.71 -5.78
CA LEU A 117 0.85 -1.10 -4.76
C LEU A 117 1.39 -2.29 -3.96
N MET A 118 1.38 -2.17 -2.64
CA MET A 118 1.83 -3.21 -1.72
C MET A 118 0.69 -3.74 -0.87
N LYS A 119 0.36 -5.01 -1.06
CA LYS A 119 -0.63 -5.72 -0.23
C LYS A 119 0.07 -6.69 0.72
N GLY A 120 -0.65 -7.16 1.73
CA GLY A 120 -0.18 -8.26 2.57
C GLY A 120 0.03 -9.53 1.74
N ARG A 121 0.98 -10.39 2.13
CA ARG A 121 1.36 -11.63 1.40
C ARG A 121 0.17 -12.51 1.01
N GLN A 122 -0.81 -12.63 1.90
CA GLN A 122 -2.00 -13.45 1.71
C GLN A 122 -2.93 -12.94 0.59
N ASN A 123 -2.71 -11.71 0.09
CA ASN A 123 -3.44 -11.17 -1.05
C ASN A 123 -2.82 -11.56 -2.41
N TYR A 124 -1.76 -12.38 -2.41
CA TYR A 124 -1.11 -12.84 -3.64
C TYR A 124 -1.19 -14.35 -3.73
N LEU A 125 -1.58 -14.85 -4.90
CA LEU A 125 -1.46 -16.26 -5.24
C LEU A 125 0.02 -16.68 -5.25
N CYS A 126 0.31 -17.89 -4.76
CA CYS A 126 1.61 -18.51 -4.89
C CYS A 126 1.54 -19.66 -5.91
N PRO A 127 2.11 -19.51 -7.13
CA PRO A 127 2.02 -20.55 -8.16
C PRO A 127 2.56 -21.91 -7.71
N ARG A 128 3.61 -21.93 -6.88
CA ARG A 128 4.17 -23.17 -6.35
C ARG A 128 3.20 -23.88 -5.39
N ARG A 129 2.47 -23.13 -4.58
CA ARG A 129 1.48 -23.72 -3.67
C ARG A 129 0.25 -24.18 -4.42
N LEU A 130 -0.17 -23.42 -5.43
CA LEU A 130 -1.21 -23.85 -6.37
C LEU A 130 -0.84 -25.17 -7.06
N GLU A 131 0.37 -25.29 -7.62
CA GLU A 131 0.86 -26.53 -8.23
C GLU A 131 0.81 -27.71 -7.26
N ARG A 132 1.23 -27.52 -6.00
CA ARG A 132 1.15 -28.55 -4.95
C ARG A 132 -0.28 -28.91 -4.59
N ALA A 133 -1.16 -27.92 -4.42
CA ALA A 133 -2.56 -28.15 -4.09
C ALA A 133 -3.28 -28.94 -5.19
N LEU A 134 -2.97 -28.67 -6.46
CA LEU A 134 -3.49 -29.43 -7.60
C LEU A 134 -2.99 -30.88 -7.62
N GLN A 135 -1.73 -31.12 -7.25
CA GLN A 135 -1.18 -32.48 -7.14
C GLN A 135 -1.85 -33.29 -6.03
N SER A 136 -2.11 -32.64 -4.89
CA SER A 136 -2.80 -33.26 -3.73
C SER A 136 -4.32 -33.21 -3.82
N ALA A 137 -4.89 -32.64 -4.90
CA ALA A 137 -6.33 -32.44 -5.08
C ALA A 137 -7.14 -33.74 -4.97
N LYS A 138 -6.54 -34.87 -5.40
CA LYS A 138 -7.18 -36.19 -5.37
C LYS A 138 -7.29 -36.82 -3.97
N GLU A 139 -6.50 -36.35 -3.00
CA GLU A 139 -6.40 -36.96 -1.67
C GLU A 139 -6.96 -36.08 -0.54
N LEU A 140 -6.94 -34.75 -0.71
CA LEU A 140 -7.20 -33.79 0.38
C LEU A 140 -8.48 -32.96 0.23
N PHE A 141 -9.13 -32.96 -0.94
CA PHE A 141 -10.22 -32.03 -1.23
C PHE A 141 -11.52 -32.73 -1.65
N THR A 142 -12.63 -32.11 -1.28
CA THR A 142 -13.97 -32.50 -1.76
C THR A 142 -14.16 -32.08 -3.23
N GLY A 143 -15.16 -32.65 -3.92
CA GLY A 143 -15.47 -32.30 -5.32
C GLY A 143 -15.56 -30.79 -5.61
N PRO A 144 -16.25 -29.99 -4.76
CA PRO A 144 -16.33 -28.53 -4.92
C PRO A 144 -14.99 -27.78 -4.74
N GLU A 145 -14.13 -28.22 -3.81
CA GLU A 145 -12.85 -27.56 -3.59
C GLU A 145 -11.86 -27.85 -4.73
N ALA A 146 -11.93 -29.05 -5.32
CA ALA A 146 -11.12 -29.43 -6.48
C ALA A 146 -11.47 -28.60 -7.73
N SER A 147 -12.75 -28.33 -7.98
CA SER A 147 -13.17 -27.47 -9.10
C SER A 147 -12.74 -26.02 -8.89
N GLU A 148 -12.77 -25.53 -7.64
CA GLU A 148 -12.26 -24.20 -7.33
C GLU A 148 -10.74 -24.08 -7.52
N LEU A 149 -9.97 -25.11 -7.13
CA LEU A 149 -8.52 -25.14 -7.41
C LEU A 149 -8.22 -25.07 -8.91
N GLN A 150 -9.00 -25.77 -9.73
CA GLN A 150 -8.87 -25.69 -11.20
C GLN A 150 -9.20 -24.29 -11.72
N ARG A 151 -10.29 -23.66 -11.24
CA ARG A 151 -10.63 -22.27 -11.57
C ARG A 151 -9.49 -21.31 -11.22
N LEU A 152 -8.90 -21.45 -10.03
CA LEU A 152 -7.76 -20.63 -9.62
C LEU A 152 -6.52 -20.88 -10.48
N ALA A 153 -6.32 -22.11 -10.97
CA ALA A 153 -5.22 -22.44 -11.86
C ALA A 153 -5.36 -21.80 -13.25
N GLU A 154 -6.57 -21.83 -13.81
CA GLU A 154 -6.89 -21.15 -15.06
C GLU A 154 -6.69 -19.64 -14.93
N TRP A 155 -7.20 -19.04 -13.85
CA TRP A 155 -7.00 -17.62 -13.56
C TRP A 155 -5.52 -17.27 -13.37
N ALA A 156 -4.74 -18.11 -12.68
CA ALA A 156 -3.31 -17.88 -12.46
C ALA A 156 -2.50 -17.79 -13.76
N SER A 157 -2.98 -18.40 -14.84
CA SER A 157 -2.35 -18.35 -16.16
C SER A 157 -2.62 -17.05 -16.93
N THR A 158 -3.66 -16.31 -16.55
CA THR A 158 -4.11 -15.10 -17.26
C THR A 158 -3.91 -13.82 -16.44
N THR A 159 -3.85 -13.91 -15.12
CA THR A 159 -3.61 -12.76 -14.23
C THR A 159 -2.22 -12.15 -14.43
N ARG A 160 -2.15 -10.82 -14.31
CA ARG A 160 -0.90 -10.06 -14.45
C ARG A 160 -0.08 -10.04 -13.16
N ASP A 161 -0.72 -9.95 -12.01
CA ASP A 161 -0.05 -9.73 -10.74
C ASP A 161 -0.47 -10.69 -9.62
N GLY A 162 -1.38 -11.63 -9.90
CA GLY A 162 -1.82 -12.66 -8.97
C GLY A 162 -2.52 -12.13 -7.74
N SER A 163 -3.11 -10.94 -7.82
CA SER A 163 -3.83 -10.30 -6.73
C SER A 163 -5.20 -10.93 -6.46
N LEU A 164 -5.53 -11.18 -5.19
CA LEU A 164 -6.85 -11.68 -4.77
C LEU A 164 -7.99 -10.75 -5.20
N SER A 165 -7.78 -9.43 -5.21
CA SER A 165 -8.79 -8.45 -5.62
C SER A 165 -9.11 -8.45 -7.11
N ASP A 166 -8.27 -9.09 -7.95
CA ASP A 166 -8.51 -9.21 -9.38
C ASP A 166 -9.46 -10.37 -9.73
N LEU A 167 -9.78 -11.22 -8.74
CA LEU A 167 -10.74 -12.30 -8.92
C LEU A 167 -12.17 -11.75 -8.93
N SER A 168 -12.91 -12.04 -10.00
CA SER A 168 -14.33 -11.66 -10.13
C SER A 168 -15.24 -12.34 -9.09
N VAL A 169 -14.85 -13.54 -8.65
CA VAL A 169 -15.55 -14.32 -7.62
C VAL A 169 -14.54 -14.69 -6.55
N GLU A 170 -14.78 -14.20 -5.33
CA GLU A 170 -13.95 -14.47 -4.16
C GLU A 170 -13.89 -15.98 -3.90
N PRO A 171 -12.68 -16.55 -3.74
CA PRO A 171 -12.53 -17.98 -3.52
C PRO A 171 -12.94 -18.40 -2.09
N ASP A 172 -13.23 -19.69 -1.89
CA ASP A 172 -13.40 -20.22 -0.54
C ASP A 172 -12.13 -19.93 0.28
N PRO A 173 -12.26 -19.33 1.49
CA PRO A 173 -11.11 -19.01 2.33
C PRO A 173 -10.22 -20.22 2.66
N LYS A 174 -10.79 -21.42 2.75
CA LYS A 174 -10.04 -22.66 2.98
C LYS A 174 -9.15 -22.99 1.80
N VAL A 175 -9.68 -22.90 0.58
CA VAL A 175 -8.93 -23.15 -0.66
C VAL A 175 -7.87 -22.07 -0.85
N TRP A 176 -8.23 -20.79 -0.66
CA TRP A 176 -7.29 -19.69 -0.81
C TRP A 176 -6.10 -19.78 0.15
N THR A 177 -6.35 -20.13 1.42
CA THR A 177 -5.30 -20.32 2.43
C THR A 177 -4.27 -21.38 2.01
N GLN A 178 -4.66 -22.37 1.19
CA GLN A 178 -3.76 -23.40 0.69
C GLN A 178 -2.87 -22.93 -0.46
N VAL A 179 -3.29 -21.90 -1.21
CA VAL A 179 -2.62 -21.45 -2.44
C VAL A 179 -1.99 -20.06 -2.35
N CYS A 180 -2.33 -19.24 -1.36
CA CYS A 180 -1.81 -17.90 -1.19
C CYS A 180 -0.34 -17.88 -0.69
N SER A 181 0.36 -16.76 -0.90
CA SER A 181 1.76 -16.63 -0.49
C SER A 181 1.93 -16.59 1.03
N GLU A 182 2.94 -17.31 1.52
CA GLU A 182 3.23 -17.50 2.95
C GLU A 182 4.69 -17.17 3.28
N ALA A 183 4.93 -16.59 4.46
CA ALA A 183 6.22 -16.01 4.84
C ALA A 183 7.37 -17.05 4.84
N HIS A 184 7.17 -18.20 5.46
CA HIS A 184 8.22 -19.22 5.61
C HIS A 184 8.50 -20.01 4.32
N ILE A 185 7.55 -20.02 3.38
CA ILE A 185 7.67 -20.75 2.10
C ILE A 185 8.22 -19.82 1.00
N CYS A 186 7.74 -18.59 0.95
CA CYS A 186 8.09 -17.60 -0.08
C CYS A 186 9.16 -16.63 0.44
N THR A 187 10.43 -17.01 0.29
CA THR A 187 11.59 -16.20 0.68
C THR A 187 12.33 -15.65 -0.55
N GLN A 188 13.20 -14.65 -0.34
CA GLN A 188 14.05 -14.12 -1.42
C GLN A 188 14.98 -15.19 -1.99
N LYS A 189 15.53 -16.08 -1.15
CA LYS A 189 16.38 -17.20 -1.59
C LYS A 189 15.61 -18.21 -2.44
N THR A 190 14.37 -18.51 -2.03
CA THR A 190 13.57 -19.58 -2.63
C THR A 190 12.78 -19.14 -3.87
N CYS A 191 12.32 -17.89 -3.90
CA CYS A 191 11.40 -17.36 -4.91
C CYS A 191 11.86 -16.02 -5.51
N GLY A 192 12.90 -15.37 -4.98
CA GLY A 192 13.27 -14.00 -5.37
C GLY A 192 13.70 -13.86 -6.83
N GLN A 193 14.24 -14.91 -7.44
CA GLN A 193 14.57 -14.93 -8.88
C GLN A 193 13.49 -15.58 -9.75
N ASN A 194 12.42 -16.11 -9.16
CA ASN A 194 11.37 -16.75 -9.94
C ASN A 194 10.47 -15.69 -10.59
N PRO A 195 10.49 -15.52 -11.93
CA PRO A 195 9.66 -14.54 -12.60
C PRO A 195 8.17 -14.87 -12.49
N ARG A 196 7.78 -16.10 -12.13
CA ARG A 196 6.37 -16.46 -11.91
C ARG A 196 5.88 -16.06 -10.51
N CYS A 197 6.74 -15.70 -9.56
CA CYS A 197 6.31 -15.38 -8.20
C CYS A 197 5.74 -13.96 -8.09
N PHE A 198 4.41 -13.86 -8.10
CA PHE A 198 3.65 -12.61 -8.02
C PHE A 198 4.06 -11.71 -6.84
N TYR A 199 4.13 -12.27 -5.63
CA TYR A 199 4.53 -11.51 -4.44
C TYR A 199 5.96 -10.94 -4.55
N GLN A 200 6.91 -11.72 -5.05
CA GLN A 200 8.29 -11.24 -5.21
C GLN A 200 8.41 -10.22 -6.33
N GLN A 201 7.65 -10.36 -7.41
CA GLN A 201 7.56 -9.32 -8.44
C GLN A 201 6.99 -8.01 -7.89
N ALA A 202 5.92 -8.07 -7.09
CA ALA A 202 5.36 -6.90 -6.43
C ALA A 202 6.41 -6.21 -5.54
N ARG A 203 7.18 -6.98 -4.75
CA ARG A 203 8.30 -6.44 -3.96
C ARG A 203 9.42 -5.82 -4.81
N LYS A 204 9.73 -6.38 -5.99
CA LYS A 204 10.71 -5.77 -6.89
C LYS A 204 10.22 -4.41 -7.43
N ARG A 205 8.95 -4.33 -7.84
CA ARG A 205 8.33 -3.07 -8.31
C ARG A 205 8.32 -2.02 -7.20
N LEU A 206 8.02 -2.43 -5.97
CA LEU A 206 8.07 -1.58 -4.78
C LEU A 206 9.43 -0.89 -4.61
N LEU A 207 10.54 -1.62 -4.75
CA LEU A 207 11.89 -1.08 -4.59
C LEU A 207 12.22 -0.05 -5.68
N ALA A 208 11.72 -0.26 -6.89
CA ALA A 208 11.94 0.63 -8.03
C ALA A 208 11.02 1.85 -8.06
N ALA A 209 9.87 1.82 -7.40
CA ALA A 209 8.85 2.86 -7.49
C ALA A 209 9.18 4.13 -6.69
N ASP A 210 8.78 5.29 -7.21
CA ASP A 210 8.88 6.60 -6.55
C ASP A 210 7.73 6.81 -5.57
N LEU A 211 6.54 6.31 -5.92
CA LEU A 211 5.32 6.36 -5.11
C LEU A 211 4.89 4.95 -4.71
N ILE A 212 4.67 4.73 -3.43
CA ILE A 212 4.24 3.44 -2.88
C ILE A 212 2.92 3.62 -2.16
N VAL A 213 1.94 2.79 -2.49
CA VAL A 213 0.62 2.78 -1.87
C VAL A 213 0.43 1.48 -1.09
N LEU A 214 -0.02 1.57 0.16
CA LEU A 214 -0.29 0.43 1.04
C LEU A 214 -1.37 0.76 2.09
N ASN A 215 -1.83 -0.21 2.89
CA ASN A 215 -2.74 0.09 4.01
C ASN A 215 -2.03 0.32 5.33
N HIS A 216 -2.70 1.04 6.24
CA HIS A 216 -2.22 1.28 7.61
C HIS A 216 -1.82 -0.01 8.32
N THR A 217 -2.57 -1.10 8.14
CA THR A 217 -2.26 -2.38 8.78
C THR A 217 -0.89 -2.89 8.33
N LEU A 218 -0.62 -2.93 7.03
CA LEU A 218 0.67 -3.36 6.51
C LEU A 218 1.78 -2.37 6.88
N LEU A 219 1.51 -1.06 6.86
CA LEU A 219 2.46 -0.04 7.28
C LEU A 219 2.99 -0.35 8.69
N PHE A 220 2.09 -0.51 9.65
CA PHE A 220 2.46 -0.69 11.04
C PHE A 220 3.11 -2.05 11.32
N ILE A 221 2.74 -3.11 10.59
CA ILE A 221 3.46 -4.38 10.62
C ILE A 221 4.92 -4.20 10.15
N LEU A 222 5.15 -3.43 9.09
CA LEU A 222 6.50 -3.18 8.56
C LEU A 222 7.31 -2.22 9.45
N LEU A 223 6.65 -1.28 10.13
CA LEU A 223 7.28 -0.38 11.10
C LEU A 223 7.65 -1.07 12.41
N GLY A 224 6.83 -2.01 12.88
CA GLY A 224 7.04 -2.72 14.15
C GLY A 224 7.99 -3.92 14.07
N SER A 225 8.52 -4.25 12.89
CA SER A 225 9.45 -5.38 12.75
C SER A 225 10.82 -5.05 13.38
N PRO A 226 11.42 -5.93 14.21
CA PRO A 226 12.69 -5.65 14.89
C PRO A 226 13.84 -5.31 13.93
N ASP A 227 13.90 -6.02 12.79
CA ASP A 227 14.90 -5.81 11.72
C ASP A 227 14.78 -4.40 11.11
N ALA A 228 13.57 -3.82 11.13
CA ALA A 228 13.28 -2.53 10.55
C ALA A 228 13.68 -1.34 11.45
N GLN A 229 13.88 -1.58 12.76
CA GLN A 229 14.23 -0.52 13.72
C GLN A 229 15.74 -0.34 13.92
N GLN A 230 16.55 -1.37 13.65
CA GLN A 230 17.99 -1.33 13.91
C GLN A 230 18.83 -0.73 12.77
N GLU A 231 18.29 -0.66 11.55
CA GLU A 231 19.05 -0.25 10.35
C GLU A 231 18.69 1.13 9.77
N ARG A 232 17.76 1.88 10.37
CA ARG A 232 17.26 3.14 9.78
C ARG A 232 17.98 4.37 10.31
N GLU A 233 18.89 4.92 9.51
CA GLU A 233 19.49 6.24 9.76
C GLU A 233 18.50 7.39 9.51
N SER A 234 17.59 7.23 8.53
CA SER A 234 16.54 8.20 8.18
C SER A 234 15.38 7.54 7.41
N GLY A 235 14.16 8.07 7.57
CA GLY A 235 12.95 7.56 6.89
C GLY A 235 12.17 6.49 7.68
N PHE A 236 11.13 5.95 7.06
CA PHE A 236 10.11 5.09 7.66
C PHE A 236 10.07 3.68 7.09
N LEU A 237 10.04 3.46 5.78
CA LEU A 237 10.10 2.12 5.17
C LEU A 237 11.38 1.93 4.38
N PHE A 238 11.81 2.99 3.71
CA PHE A 238 13.02 3.10 2.91
C PHE A 238 13.87 4.28 3.39
N PRO A 239 15.17 4.29 3.08
CA PRO A 239 16.00 5.47 3.32
C PRO A 239 15.39 6.72 2.68
N ASN A 240 15.35 7.81 3.43
CA ASN A 240 14.87 9.12 2.96
C ASN A 240 13.45 9.11 2.35
N ASP A 241 12.51 8.34 2.89
CA ASP A 241 11.09 8.43 2.49
C ASP A 241 10.28 9.38 3.39
N PHE A 242 9.03 9.64 2.99
CA PHE A 242 8.04 10.35 3.80
C PHE A 242 6.66 9.70 3.65
N ILE A 243 5.79 9.88 4.65
CA ILE A 243 4.47 9.24 4.69
C ILE A 243 3.34 10.27 4.60
N ILE A 244 2.32 9.94 3.81
CA ILE A 244 1.00 10.56 3.82
C ILE A 244 0.00 9.52 4.32
N PHE A 245 -0.77 9.87 5.34
CA PHE A 245 -1.88 9.09 5.85
C PHE A 245 -3.20 9.60 5.26
N ASP A 246 -3.80 8.80 4.38
CA ASP A 246 -5.18 8.98 3.93
C ASP A 246 -6.13 8.24 4.86
N GLU A 247 -7.35 8.75 5.06
CA GLU A 247 -8.29 8.24 6.07
C GLU A 247 -7.66 8.13 7.48
N ALA A 248 -6.88 9.15 7.85
CA ALA A 248 -6.04 9.21 9.05
C ALA A 248 -6.81 9.00 10.37
N HIS A 249 -8.13 9.19 10.38
CA HIS A 249 -8.98 8.93 11.54
C HIS A 249 -8.94 7.47 12.02
N THR A 250 -8.54 6.53 11.17
CA THR A 250 -8.40 5.10 11.52
C THR A 250 -7.01 4.72 12.02
N VAL A 251 -6.03 5.63 11.90
CA VAL A 251 -4.60 5.32 12.10
C VAL A 251 -4.30 4.90 13.53
N GLU A 252 -4.84 5.61 14.52
CA GLU A 252 -4.63 5.30 15.95
C GLU A 252 -5.06 3.87 16.26
N GLN A 253 -6.30 3.52 15.93
CA GLN A 253 -6.86 2.21 16.22
C GLN A 253 -6.06 1.09 15.54
N VAL A 254 -5.64 1.30 14.28
CA VAL A 254 -4.85 0.30 13.55
C VAL A 254 -3.45 0.18 14.13
N ALA A 255 -2.79 1.28 14.48
CA ALA A 255 -1.48 1.28 15.11
C ALA A 255 -1.49 0.54 16.45
N SER A 256 -2.45 0.89 17.31
CA SER A 256 -2.68 0.28 18.63
C SER A 256 -2.87 -1.23 18.52
N LYS A 257 -3.58 -1.71 17.48
CA LYS A 257 -3.79 -3.14 17.26
C LYS A 257 -2.56 -3.90 16.75
N GLN A 258 -1.76 -3.29 15.87
CA GLN A 258 -0.64 -3.99 15.22
C GLN A 258 0.67 -3.91 16.01
N ILE A 259 0.92 -2.80 16.70
CA ILE A 259 2.12 -2.60 17.51
C ILE A 259 1.85 -3.02 18.98
N GLY A 260 0.59 -2.95 19.41
CA GLY A 260 0.21 -3.32 20.76
C GLY A 260 0.35 -4.82 21.05
N ILE A 261 0.64 -5.14 22.31
CA ILE A 261 0.70 -6.52 22.80
C ILE A 261 -0.71 -6.92 23.26
N GLY A 262 -1.32 -7.89 22.58
CA GLY A 262 -2.60 -8.47 22.96
C GLY A 262 -2.44 -9.79 23.69
N VAL A 263 -2.91 -9.89 24.94
CA VAL A 263 -3.02 -11.16 25.66
C VAL A 263 -4.50 -11.54 25.77
N SER A 264 -4.84 -12.73 25.29
CA SER A 264 -6.19 -13.30 25.46
C SER A 264 -6.13 -14.57 26.28
N GLN A 265 -7.18 -14.86 27.04
CA GLN A 265 -7.28 -16.10 27.81
C GLN A 265 -7.15 -17.33 26.89
N TYR A 266 -7.76 -17.29 25.70
CA TYR A 266 -7.64 -18.34 24.70
C TYR A 266 -6.20 -18.49 24.19
N GLY A 267 -5.55 -17.39 23.82
CA GLY A 267 -4.16 -17.42 23.34
C GLY A 267 -3.18 -17.92 24.40
N LEU A 268 -3.36 -17.47 25.65
CA LEU A 268 -2.58 -17.93 26.79
C LEU A 268 -2.78 -19.44 27.02
N ARG A 269 -4.04 -19.90 27.07
CA ARG A 269 -4.36 -21.32 27.27
C ARG A 269 -3.84 -22.18 26.13
N SER A 270 -3.99 -21.74 24.87
CA SER A 270 -3.44 -22.41 23.68
C SER A 270 -1.92 -22.54 23.75
N THR A 271 -1.23 -21.49 24.20
CA THR A 271 0.23 -21.48 24.30
C THR A 271 0.71 -22.38 25.43
N ILE A 272 0.09 -22.31 26.61
CA ILE A 272 0.39 -23.19 27.76
C ILE A 272 0.14 -24.66 27.38
N GLN A 273 -0.98 -24.95 26.70
CA GLN A 273 -1.30 -26.33 26.28
C GLN A 273 -0.36 -26.88 25.21
N ARG A 274 0.28 -26.01 24.42
CA ARG A 274 1.36 -26.41 23.49
C ARG A 274 2.67 -26.71 24.21
N LEU A 275 2.95 -26.01 25.31
CA LEU A 275 4.14 -26.23 26.13
C LEU A 275 3.99 -27.43 27.07
N TYR A 276 2.76 -27.71 27.52
CA TYR A 276 2.45 -28.83 28.39
C TYR A 276 1.01 -29.28 28.21
N ASN A 277 0.84 -30.52 27.75
CA ASN A 277 -0.45 -31.15 27.62
C ASN A 277 -0.76 -31.95 28.90
N ALA A 278 -1.63 -31.39 29.74
CA ALA A 278 -2.02 -31.99 31.02
C ALA A 278 -2.65 -33.39 30.90
N ARG A 279 -3.21 -33.76 29.74
CA ARG A 279 -3.74 -35.12 29.52
C ARG A 279 -2.63 -36.13 29.23
N THR A 280 -1.54 -35.72 28.58
CA THR A 280 -0.42 -36.60 28.23
C THR A 280 0.79 -36.44 29.15
N ARG A 281 0.78 -35.46 30.06
CA ARG A 281 1.90 -35.06 30.95
C ARG A 281 3.23 -34.87 30.20
N LYS A 282 3.14 -34.35 28.98
CA LYS A 282 4.26 -34.06 28.09
C LYS A 282 4.16 -32.63 27.61
#